data_AF-A0A2M8FG64-F1
#
_entry.id   AF-A0A2M8FG64-F1
#
_cell.length_a   1.000
_cell.length_b   1.000
_cell.length_c   1.000
_cell.angle_alpha   90.00
_cell.angle_beta   90.00
_cell.angle_gamma   90.00
#
_symmetry.space_group_name_H-M   'P 1'
#
loop_
_entity.id
_entity.type
_entity.pdbx_description
1 polymer ?
#
loop_
_entity_poly.entity_id
_entity_poly.type
_entity_poly.pdbx_seq_one_letter_code
_entity_poly.pdbx_strand_id
1 'polypeptide(L)'
;MLDENKPHTLFYAALELRFGIEARLRKYLNIINELSEKKKKGWQIAILDKNIESIFRQGNKLVKLEFFDSYQNRLGELIYTPVSKKLVHDGEKLGELL
;
A
#
# COMPACT_ATOMS: atom_id res chain seq x y z
N MET A 1 -0.36 9.63 -28.05
CA MET A 1 -1.51 9.54 -27.12
C MET A 1 -2.25 8.27 -27.52
N LEU A 2 -2.34 7.28 -26.63
CA LEU A 2 -3.02 6.02 -26.96
C LEU A 2 -4.52 6.30 -27.11
N ASP A 3 -5.14 5.83 -28.19
CA ASP A 3 -6.61 5.92 -28.37
C ASP A 3 -7.29 5.12 -27.25
N GLU A 4 -7.88 5.84 -26.29
CA GLU A 4 -8.40 5.28 -25.03
C GLU A 4 -9.62 4.36 -25.22
N ASN A 5 -10.22 4.33 -26.41
CA ASN A 5 -11.45 3.58 -26.70
C ASN A 5 -11.26 2.32 -27.57
N LYS A 6 -10.02 1.90 -27.81
CA LYS A 6 -9.76 0.64 -28.51
C LYS A 6 -9.81 -0.55 -27.54
N PRO A 7 -10.45 -1.68 -27.90
CA PRO A 7 -10.58 -2.85 -27.01
C PRO A 7 -9.24 -3.35 -26.44
N HIS A 8 -8.17 -3.33 -27.23
CA HIS A 8 -6.84 -3.70 -26.75
C HIS A 8 -6.29 -2.71 -25.72
N THR A 9 -6.50 -1.40 -25.88
CA THR A 9 -6.06 -0.38 -24.91
C THR A 9 -6.74 -0.59 -23.56
N LEU A 10 -8.06 -0.85 -23.57
CA LEU A 10 -8.83 -1.13 -22.37
C LEU A 10 -8.40 -2.44 -21.70
N PHE A 11 -8.12 -3.48 -22.49
CA PHE A 11 -7.58 -4.75 -22.00
C PHE A 11 -6.22 -4.58 -21.31
N TYR A 12 -5.28 -3.88 -21.97
CA TYR A 12 -3.96 -3.60 -21.40
C TYR A 12 -4.06 -2.74 -20.14
N ALA A 13 -4.92 -1.72 -20.13
CA ALA A 13 -5.14 -0.88 -18.95
C ALA A 13 -5.70 -1.70 -17.77
N ALA A 14 -6.67 -2.59 -18.02
CA ALA A 14 -7.21 -3.48 -17.00
C ALA A 14 -6.14 -4.45 -16.45
N LEU A 15 -5.31 -5.01 -17.34
CA LEU A 15 -4.23 -5.91 -16.97
C LEU A 15 -3.16 -5.20 -16.12
N GLU A 16 -2.71 -4.02 -16.54
CA GLU A 16 -1.74 -3.21 -15.80
C GLU A 16 -2.28 -2.81 -14.42
N LEU A 17 -3.56 -2.42 -14.34
CA LEU A 17 -4.19 -2.08 -13.08
C LEU A 17 -4.23 -3.27 -12.12
N ARG A 18 -4.59 -4.46 -12.61
CA ARG A 18 -4.60 -5.70 -11.80
C ARG A 18 -3.20 -6.02 -11.27
N PHE A 19 -2.19 -6.02 -12.14
CA PHE A 19 -0.81 -6.32 -11.74
C PHE A 19 -0.26 -5.27 -10.77
N GLY A 20 -0.59 -4.00 -10.96
CA GLY A 20 -0.21 -2.92 -10.05
C GLY A 20 -0.79 -3.09 -8.65
N ILE A 21 -2.08 -3.45 -8.56
CA ILE A 21 -2.75 -3.76 -7.29
C ILE A 21 -2.06 -4.95 -6.62
N GLU A 22 -1.87 -6.05 -7.35
CA GLU A 22 -1.30 -7.29 -6.80
C GLU A 22 0.15 -7.09 -6.32
N ALA A 23 0.99 -6.44 -7.12
CA ALA A 23 2.37 -6.13 -6.74
C ALA A 23 2.44 -5.31 -5.45
N ARG A 24 1.50 -4.36 -5.26
CA ARG A 24 1.44 -3.52 -4.07
C ARG A 24 0.96 -4.29 -2.85
N LEU A 25 -0.04 -5.17 -2.99
CA LEU A 25 -0.50 -6.07 -1.93
C LEU A 25 0.62 -7.06 -1.51
N ARG A 26 1.35 -7.64 -2.45
CA ARG A 26 2.50 -8.51 -2.18
C ARG A 26 3.61 -7.79 -1.40
N LYS A 27 3.89 -6.52 -1.72
CA LYS A 27 4.83 -5.70 -0.93
C LYS A 27 4.37 -5.54 0.51
N TYR A 28 3.07 -5.34 0.75
CA TYR A 28 2.54 -5.25 2.12
C TYR A 28 2.75 -6.55 2.89
N LEU A 29 2.44 -7.70 2.28
CA LEU A 29 2.66 -9.01 2.90
C LEU A 29 4.13 -9.26 3.25
N ASN A 30 5.06 -8.91 2.35
CA ASN A 30 6.49 -9.07 2.61
C ASN A 30 6.98 -8.18 3.77
N ILE A 31 6.56 -6.91 3.81
CA ILE A 31 6.91 -5.99 4.91
C ILE A 31 6.35 -6.51 6.24
N ILE A 32 5.10 -7.01 6.26
CA ILE A 32 4.50 -7.58 7.47
C ILE A 32 5.31 -8.80 7.96
N ASN A 33 5.75 -9.67 7.05
CA ASN A 33 6.58 -10.83 7.40
C ASN A 33 7.93 -10.39 8.00
N GLU A 34 8.60 -9.41 7.39
CA GLU A 34 9.86 -8.86 7.92
C GLU A 34 9.68 -8.19 9.29
N LEU A 35 8.59 -7.44 9.46
CA LEU A 35 8.24 -6.81 10.74
C LEU A 35 7.99 -7.86 11.82
N SER A 36 7.24 -8.92 11.52
CA SER A 36 6.97 -10.04 12.42
C SER A 36 8.26 -10.70 12.92
N GLU A 37 9.22 -10.94 12.02
CA GLU A 37 10.54 -11.49 12.38
C GLU A 37 11.38 -10.53 13.23
N LYS A 38 11.30 -9.22 12.98
CA LYS A 38 11.95 -8.19 13.81
C LYS A 38 11.26 -7.99 15.17
N LYS A 39 9.94 -8.19 15.25
CA LYS A 39 9.10 -8.06 16.46
C LYS A 39 9.51 -9.04 17.55
N LYS A 40 9.99 -10.23 17.17
CA LYS A 40 10.58 -11.22 18.09
C LYS A 40 11.84 -10.71 18.81
N LYS A 41 12.46 -9.60 18.37
CA LYS A 41 13.77 -9.14 18.84
C LYS A 41 13.78 -7.82 19.65
N GLY A 42 12.65 -7.16 19.92
CA GLY A 42 12.67 -5.91 20.72
C GLY A 42 11.31 -5.37 21.21
N TRP A 43 11.27 -4.94 22.48
CA TRP A 43 10.03 -4.57 23.20
C TRP A 43 9.40 -3.23 22.77
N GLN A 44 10.19 -2.22 22.38
CA GLN A 44 9.67 -0.90 21.97
C GLN A 44 9.08 -0.92 20.55
N ILE A 45 9.57 -1.80 19.67
CA ILE A 45 9.05 -1.96 18.30
C ILE A 45 7.63 -2.52 18.34
N ALA A 46 7.31 -3.42 19.28
CA ALA A 46 5.99 -4.04 19.39
C ALA A 46 4.84 -3.05 19.70
N ILE A 47 5.12 -1.94 20.39
CA ILE A 47 4.14 -0.89 20.71
C ILE A 47 3.87 -0.01 19.49
N LEU A 48 4.94 0.43 18.81
CA LEU A 48 4.85 1.16 17.53
C LEU A 48 4.10 0.33 16.47
N ASP A 49 4.37 -0.97 16.43
CA ASP A 49 3.77 -1.89 15.48
C ASP A 49 2.26 -2.09 15.68
N LYS A 50 1.76 -2.15 16.93
CA LYS A 50 0.30 -2.21 17.18
C LYS A 50 -0.44 -0.99 16.63
N ASN A 51 0.15 0.20 16.78
CA ASN A 51 -0.45 1.45 16.29
C ASN A 51 -0.40 1.51 14.76
N ILE A 52 0.73 1.10 14.17
CA ILE A 52 0.92 0.96 12.73
C ILE A 52 -0.09 -0.07 12.17
N GLU A 53 -0.11 -1.31 12.65
CA GLU A 53 -1.06 -2.33 12.20
C GLU A 53 -2.52 -1.86 12.26
N SER A 54 -2.93 -1.14 13.30
CA SER A 54 -4.28 -0.56 13.40
C SER A 54 -4.56 0.46 12.29
N ILE A 55 -3.59 1.32 11.99
CA ILE A 55 -3.69 2.34 10.95
C ILE A 55 -3.73 1.70 9.55
N PHE A 56 -2.87 0.71 9.29
CA PHE A 56 -2.80 0.02 8.00
C PHE A 56 -3.95 -0.98 7.79
N ARG A 57 -4.49 -1.62 8.84
CA ARG A 57 -5.67 -2.49 8.75
C ARG A 57 -6.95 -1.75 8.35
N GLN A 58 -7.04 -0.44 8.58
CA GLN A 58 -8.21 0.33 8.16
C GLN A 58 -8.28 0.57 6.64
N GLY A 59 -7.22 0.26 5.87
CA GLY A 59 -7.21 0.04 4.42
C GLY A 59 -7.63 1.21 3.51
N ASN A 60 -8.34 2.22 4.03
CA ASN A 60 -8.99 3.27 3.25
C ASN A 60 -8.56 4.68 3.69
N LYS A 61 -7.66 4.82 4.66
CA LYS A 61 -7.20 6.12 5.15
C LYS A 61 -5.78 6.38 4.69
N LEU A 62 -5.53 7.59 4.19
CA LEU A 62 -4.18 8.11 4.00
C LEU A 62 -3.48 8.14 5.35
N VAL A 63 -2.24 7.65 5.36
CA VAL A 63 -1.38 7.70 6.54
C VAL A 63 -0.38 8.80 6.31
N LYS A 64 -0.38 9.81 7.16
CA LYS A 64 0.59 10.90 7.15
C LYS A 64 1.39 10.83 8.44
N LEU A 65 2.71 10.72 8.31
CA LEU A 65 3.66 10.72 9.41
C LEU A 65 4.53 11.97 9.28
N GLU A 66 4.47 12.83 10.28
CA GLU A 66 5.35 13.98 10.38
C GLU A 66 6.41 13.68 11.45
N PHE A 67 7.66 14.00 11.15
CA PHE A 67 8.75 13.88 12.11
C PHE A 67 9.63 15.12 12.03
N PHE A 68 10.12 15.56 13.17
CA PHE A 68 10.97 16.72 13.27
C PHE A 68 12.42 16.28 13.52
N ASP A 69 13.32 16.62 12.60
CA ASP A 69 14.76 16.48 12.77
C ASP A 69 15.28 17.74 13.49
N SER A 70 15.58 17.60 14.78
CA SER A 70 16.11 18.68 15.60
C SER A 70 17.54 19.08 15.24
N TYR A 71 18.30 18.19 14.60
CA TYR A 71 19.69 18.45 14.20
C TYR A 71 19.75 19.33 12.94
N GLN A 72 18.84 19.08 12.00
CA GLN A 72 18.72 19.90 10.79
C GLN A 72 17.67 21.01 10.90
N ASN A 73 16.94 21.06 12.02
CA ASN A 73 15.80 21.96 12.24
C ASN A 73 14.76 21.87 11.10
N ARG A 74 14.38 20.65 10.73
CA ARG A 74 13.51 20.36 9.57
C ARG A 74 12.34 19.47 9.95
N LEU A 75 11.18 19.77 9.36
CA LEU A 75 10.03 18.88 9.37
C LEU A 75 10.10 17.96 8.14
N GLY A 76 10.16 16.66 8.37
CA GLY A 76 9.99 15.63 7.36
C GLY A 76 8.55 15.12 7.36
N GLU A 77 8.02 14.84 6.17
CA GLU A 77 6.69 14.28 5.98
C GLU A 77 6.77 12.99 5.16
N LEU A 78 6.06 11.96 5.62
CA LEU A 78 5.90 10.68 4.95
C LEU A 78 4.41 10.45 4.71
N ILE A 79 4.01 10.43 3.44
CA ILE A 79 2.64 10.10 3.04
C ILE A 79 2.60 8.67 2.51
N TYR A 80 1.67 7.89 3.02
CA TYR A 80 1.34 6.57 2.51
C TYR A 80 -0.14 6.49 2.11
N THR A 81 -0.36 6.04 0.88
CA THR A 81 -1.69 5.76 0.32
C THR A 81 -1.90 4.26 0.24
N PRO A 82 -2.83 3.68 1.01
CA PRO A 82 -3.15 2.26 0.91
C PRO A 82 -3.88 1.93 -0.39
N VAL A 83 -3.76 0.68 -0.83
CA VAL A 83 -4.72 0.11 -1.79
C VAL A 83 -6.04 -0.09 -1.07
N SER A 84 -7.05 0.71 -1.44
CA SER A 84 -8.37 0.64 -0.82
C SER A 84 -9.06 -0.70 -1.05
N LYS A 85 -9.93 -1.11 -0.12
CA LYS A 85 -10.73 -2.35 -0.29
C LYS A 85 -11.58 -2.31 -1.56
N LYS A 86 -12.09 -1.12 -1.92
CA LYS A 86 -12.84 -0.90 -3.15
C LYS A 86 -11.97 -1.17 -4.38
N LEU A 87 -10.75 -0.65 -4.39
CA LEU A 87 -9.82 -0.85 -5.51
C LEU A 87 -9.42 -2.32 -5.65
N VAL A 88 -9.24 -3.05 -4.53
CA VAL A 88 -9.01 -4.51 -4.57
C VAL A 88 -10.20 -5.23 -5.20
N HIS A 89 -11.42 -4.95 -4.73
CA HIS A 89 -12.65 -5.54 -5.26
C HIS A 89 -12.85 -5.25 -6.75
N ASP A 90 -12.59 -4.02 -7.18
CA ASP A 90 -12.67 -3.64 -8.59
C ASP A 90 -11.60 -4.37 -9.41
N GLY A 91 -10.38 -4.53 -8.88
CA GLY A 91 -9.31 -5.31 -9.49
C GLY A 91 -9.60 -6.81 -9.59
N GLU A 92 -10.28 -7.39 -8.60
CA GLU A 92 -10.73 -8.80 -8.64
C GLU A 92 -11.72 -9.04 -9.77
N LYS A 93 -12.70 -8.14 -9.95
CA LYS A 93 -13.64 -8.19 -11.08
C LYS A 93 -12.96 -8.07 -12.44
N LEU A 94 -11.92 -7.24 -12.55
CA LEU A 94 -11.12 -7.18 -13.78
C LEU A 94 -10.48 -8.54 -14.08
N GLY A 95 -10.15 -9.32 -13.06
CA GLY A 95 -9.63 -10.66 -13.23
C GLY A 95 -10.64 -11.73 -13.63
N GLU A 96 -11.93 -11.50 -13.46
CA GLU A 96 -13.00 -12.36 -13.99
C GLU A 96 -13.23 -12.11 -15.49
N LEU A 97 -12.80 -10.95 -16.00
CA LEU A 97 -12.95 -10.51 -17.38
C LEU A 97 -11.70 -10.75 -18.26
N LEU A 98 -10.58 -11.15 -17.64
CA LEU A 98 -9.27 -11.43 -18.26
C LEU A 98 -9.00 -12.95 -18.29
#